data_AF-A0A4P5UDH1-F1
#
_entry.id   AF-A0A4P5UDH1-F1
#
_cell.length_a   1.000
_cell.length_b   1.000
_cell.length_c   1.000
_cell.angle_alpha   90.00
_cell.angle_beta   90.00
_cell.angle_gamma   90.00
#
_symmetry.space_group_name_H-M   'P 1'
#
loop_
_entity.id
_entity.type
_entity.pdbx_description
1 polymer ?
#
loop_
_entity_poly.entity_id
_entity_poly.type
_entity_poly.pdbx_seq_one_letter_code
_entity_poly.pdbx_strand_id
1 'polypeptide(L)'
;MHSTGVSLRQLILSLLLLLLSGCSVITVAYNNVDMAIRWIASDYFDFNTHQQAKFDKDLQRAHAWHRKEELPKYAFLCTETARRIETGLKPADLDWIGSAVESRREALMHYVATDLASMLGTMDSSQIGVMGAKFAKENAKFRKEHLDVAPDTLEKKRVKKTLERIEDWTGTLEPNQKERVTLMVKNFPQSAEHRYIHRTTRQRVLRKLLETKPPKEKLEEDLRQWLVDWESGRTVEHDRVWAQGVKQLRQMILELDTMLTPKQRLHLTQKLHSYAKDFTILSKR
;
A
#
# COMPACT_ATOMS: atom_id res chain seq x y z
N MET A 1 -16.69 17.34 -53.99
CA MET A 1 -16.61 17.40 -52.52
C MET A 1 -17.50 16.30 -51.94
N HIS A 2 -16.96 15.11 -51.67
CA HIS A 2 -17.69 14.08 -50.94
C HIS A 2 -17.32 14.18 -49.46
N SER A 3 -18.27 14.64 -48.64
CA SER A 3 -18.16 14.62 -47.19
C SER A 3 -18.26 13.17 -46.72
N THR A 4 -17.14 12.58 -46.32
CA THR A 4 -17.10 11.29 -45.64
C THR A 4 -17.61 11.46 -44.21
N GLY A 5 -18.93 11.46 -44.04
CA GLY A 5 -19.56 11.46 -42.73
C GLY A 5 -19.29 10.14 -42.01
N VAL A 6 -18.62 10.21 -40.86
CA VAL A 6 -18.40 9.05 -39.99
C VAL A 6 -19.76 8.57 -39.51
N SER A 7 -20.14 7.33 -39.87
CA SER A 7 -21.44 6.78 -39.48
C SER A 7 -21.49 6.46 -37.98
N LEU A 8 -22.66 6.55 -37.35
CA LEU A 8 -22.87 6.20 -35.93
C LEU A 8 -22.38 4.78 -35.61
N ARG A 9 -22.46 3.86 -36.57
CA ARG A 9 -21.92 2.49 -36.46
C ARG A 9 -20.40 2.45 -36.35
N GLN A 10 -19.69 3.34 -37.07
CA GLN A 10 -18.23 3.48 -36.97
C GLN A 10 -17.82 4.14 -35.65
N LEU A 11 -18.60 5.08 -35.12
CA LEU A 11 -18.38 5.66 -33.78
C LEU A 11 -18.58 4.63 -32.67
N ILE A 12 -19.64 3.82 -32.74
CA ILE A 12 -19.92 2.76 -31.76
C ILE A 12 -18.85 1.65 -31.83
N LEU A 13 -18.41 1.25 -33.03
CA LEU A 13 -17.31 0.30 -33.20
C LEU A 13 -15.98 0.86 -32.68
N SER A 14 -15.69 2.14 -32.91
CA SER A 14 -14.48 2.79 -32.39
C SER A 14 -14.51 2.90 -30.85
N LEU A 15 -15.68 3.21 -30.28
CA LEU A 15 -15.87 3.24 -28.83
C LEU A 15 -15.77 1.85 -28.20
N LEU A 16 -16.36 0.82 -28.82
CA LEU A 16 -16.20 -0.58 -28.41
C LEU A 16 -14.75 -1.05 -28.53
N LEU A 17 -14.03 -0.67 -29.59
CA LEU A 17 -12.60 -0.97 -29.75
C LEU A 17 -11.72 -0.22 -28.73
N LEU A 18 -12.08 1.01 -28.35
CA LEU A 18 -11.45 1.76 -27.26
C LEU A 18 -11.73 1.16 -25.87
N LEU A 19 -12.91 0.58 -25.67
CA LEU A 19 -13.28 -0.16 -24.46
C LEU A 19 -12.62 -1.56 -24.41
N LEU A 20 -12.36 -2.17 -25.58
CA LEU A 20 -11.56 -3.39 -25.74
C LEU A 20 -10.06 -3.14 -25.54
N SER A 21 -9.57 -1.92 -25.79
CA SER A 21 -8.27 -1.44 -25.29
C SER A 21 -8.37 -1.03 -23.82
N GLY A 22 -8.85 -1.95 -22.97
CA GLY A 22 -9.13 -1.72 -21.57
C GLY A 22 -7.95 -1.07 -20.85
N CYS A 23 -8.03 0.25 -20.63
CA CYS A 23 -7.22 0.89 -19.61
C CYS A 23 -7.69 0.31 -18.29
N SER A 24 -7.00 -0.71 -17.79
CA SER A 24 -7.21 -1.20 -16.44
C SER A 24 -7.26 -0.01 -15.49
N VAL A 25 -8.22 -0.01 -14.54
CA VAL A 25 -8.34 1.04 -13.51
C VAL A 25 -6.99 1.25 -12.83
N ILE A 26 -6.19 0.20 -12.69
CA ILE A 26 -4.82 0.26 -12.15
C ILE A 26 -3.90 1.08 -13.04
N THR A 27 -3.96 0.89 -14.37
CA THR A 27 -3.16 1.67 -15.32
C THR A 27 -3.54 3.14 -15.26
N VAL A 28 -4.83 3.47 -15.19
CA VAL A 28 -5.29 4.87 -15.07
C VAL A 28 -4.85 5.47 -13.73
N ALA A 29 -5.12 4.78 -12.63
CA ALA A 29 -4.79 5.23 -11.29
C ALA A 29 -3.28 5.44 -11.13
N TYR A 30 -2.46 4.49 -11.59
CA TYR A 30 -1.02 4.58 -11.50
C TYR A 30 -0.45 5.74 -12.32
N ASN A 31 -0.95 5.98 -13.54
CA ASN A 31 -0.48 7.10 -14.35
C ASN A 31 -0.81 8.47 -13.76
N ASN A 32 -1.79 8.56 -12.86
CA ASN A 32 -2.21 9.79 -12.19
C ASN A 32 -1.90 9.78 -10.68
N VAL A 33 -1.09 8.82 -10.21
CA VAL A 33 -0.79 8.65 -8.77
C VAL A 33 -0.01 9.85 -8.22
N ASP A 34 0.74 10.53 -9.08
CA ASP A 34 1.53 11.70 -8.69
C ASP A 34 0.64 12.85 -8.22
N MET A 35 -0.53 13.05 -8.84
CA MET A 35 -1.52 14.05 -8.41
C MET A 35 -1.98 13.80 -6.97
N ALA A 36 -2.30 12.54 -6.64
CA ALA A 36 -2.72 12.16 -5.29
C ALA A 36 -1.58 12.36 -4.28
N ILE A 37 -0.35 11.96 -4.65
CA ILE A 37 0.83 12.11 -3.79
C ILE A 37 1.12 13.58 -3.52
N ARG A 38 1.06 14.46 -4.52
CA ARG A 38 1.27 15.91 -4.36
C ARG A 38 0.22 16.53 -3.44
N TRP A 39 -1.05 16.18 -3.63
CA TRP A 39 -2.13 16.68 -2.79
C TRP A 39 -1.95 16.25 -1.32
N ILE A 40 -1.64 14.98 -1.08
CA ILE A 40 -1.36 14.48 0.28
C ILE A 40 -0.14 15.18 0.88
N ALA A 41 0.96 15.31 0.12
CA ALA A 41 2.16 15.94 0.64
C ALA A 41 1.93 17.41 1.01
N SER A 42 1.21 18.17 0.17
CA SER A 42 0.84 19.56 0.46
C SER A 42 -0.05 19.67 1.70
N ASP A 43 -1.02 18.77 1.88
CA ASP A 43 -1.91 18.75 3.06
C ASP A 43 -1.16 18.41 4.37
N TYR A 44 -0.05 17.67 4.29
CA TYR A 44 0.75 17.32 5.46
C TYR A 44 1.83 18.34 5.81
N PHE A 45 2.44 18.97 4.81
CA PHE A 45 3.69 19.72 5.00
C PHE A 45 3.61 21.19 4.61
N ASP A 46 2.51 21.64 3.98
CA ASP A 46 2.29 23.04 3.60
C ASP A 46 3.46 23.63 2.81
N PHE A 47 3.82 22.99 1.69
CA PHE A 47 4.99 23.37 0.90
C PHE A 47 4.87 24.77 0.31
N ASN A 48 5.93 25.56 0.43
CA ASN A 48 6.08 26.78 -0.36
C ASN A 48 6.40 26.46 -1.83
N THR A 49 6.37 27.47 -2.70
CA THR A 49 6.58 27.30 -4.15
C THR A 49 7.91 26.63 -4.50
N HIS A 50 8.99 26.93 -3.79
CA HIS A 50 10.30 26.32 -4.05
C HIS A 50 10.36 24.85 -3.61
N GLN A 51 9.79 24.54 -2.44
CA GLN A 51 9.68 23.16 -1.94
C GLN A 51 8.79 22.31 -2.85
N GLN A 52 7.63 22.84 -3.29
CA GLN A 52 6.74 22.15 -4.22
C GLN A 52 7.45 21.84 -5.55
N ALA A 53 8.16 22.81 -6.13
CA ALA A 53 8.90 22.60 -7.37
C ALA A 53 10.01 21.55 -7.23
N LYS A 54 10.69 21.48 -6.07
CA LYS A 54 11.67 20.44 -5.78
C LYS A 54 10.99 19.07 -5.63
N PHE A 55 9.93 18.99 -4.80
CA PHE A 55 9.17 17.77 -4.55
C PHE A 55 8.61 17.18 -5.85
N ASP A 56 8.08 18.01 -6.73
CA ASP A 56 7.54 17.57 -8.02
C ASP A 56 8.61 16.92 -8.91
N LYS A 57 9.82 17.51 -8.97
CA LYS A 57 10.95 16.94 -9.72
C LYS A 57 11.41 15.61 -9.12
N ASP A 58 11.50 15.53 -7.80
CA ASP A 58 11.91 14.32 -7.09
C ASP A 58 10.86 13.20 -7.26
N LEU A 59 9.58 13.54 -7.17
CA LEU A 59 8.46 12.61 -7.38
C LEU A 59 8.43 12.09 -8.82
N GLN A 60 8.63 12.95 -9.82
CA GLN A 60 8.71 12.50 -11.22
C GLN A 60 9.85 11.50 -11.43
N ARG A 61 11.01 11.79 -10.84
CA ARG A 61 12.20 10.93 -10.92
C ARG A 61 11.98 9.59 -10.20
N ALA A 62 11.36 9.61 -9.02
CA ALA A 62 10.97 8.42 -8.27
C ALA A 62 9.91 7.59 -9.01
N HIS A 63 8.90 8.23 -9.59
CA HIS A 63 7.86 7.54 -10.35
C HIS A 63 8.40 6.88 -11.62
N ALA A 64 9.30 7.56 -12.34
CA ALA A 64 9.99 7.00 -13.51
C ALA A 64 10.89 5.82 -13.13
N TRP A 65 11.65 5.93 -12.04
CA TRP A 65 12.44 4.82 -11.51
C TRP A 65 11.56 3.64 -11.09
N HIS A 66 10.51 3.86 -10.30
CA HIS A 66 9.62 2.79 -9.85
C HIS A 66 8.97 2.07 -11.05
N ARG A 67 8.61 2.83 -12.09
CA ARG A 67 8.09 2.28 -13.33
C ARG A 67 9.08 1.37 -14.03
N LYS A 68 10.31 1.84 -14.22
CA LYS A 68 11.35 1.11 -14.95
C LYS A 68 11.90 -0.09 -14.16
N GLU A 69 12.13 0.10 -12.86
CA GLU A 69 12.89 -0.83 -12.04
C GLU A 69 12.00 -1.72 -11.16
N GLU A 70 10.88 -1.23 -10.61
CA GLU A 70 10.06 -1.97 -9.64
C GLU A 70 8.84 -2.66 -10.28
N LEU A 71 8.16 -2.04 -11.24
CA LEU A 71 6.99 -2.66 -11.88
C LEU A 71 7.28 -4.01 -12.57
N PRO A 72 8.42 -4.21 -13.28
CA PRO A 72 8.75 -5.54 -13.80
C PRO A 72 8.89 -6.60 -12.70
N LYS A 73 9.41 -6.21 -11.53
CA LYS A 73 9.53 -7.12 -10.37
C LYS A 73 8.17 -7.43 -9.76
N TYR A 74 7.25 -6.46 -9.74
CA TYR A 74 5.86 -6.70 -9.31
C TYR A 74 5.14 -7.64 -10.29
N ALA A 75 5.35 -7.47 -11.59
CA ALA A 75 4.80 -8.36 -12.60
C ALA A 75 5.30 -9.81 -12.41
N PHE A 76 6.60 -9.97 -12.16
CA PHE A 76 7.20 -11.26 -11.83
C PHE A 76 6.58 -11.85 -10.55
N LEU A 77 6.50 -11.07 -9.47
CA LEU A 77 5.93 -11.51 -8.19
C LEU A 77 4.47 -11.99 -8.36
N CYS A 78 3.64 -11.24 -9.08
CA CYS A 78 2.26 -11.63 -9.35
C CYS A 78 2.17 -12.94 -10.15
N THR A 79 2.96 -13.06 -11.22
CA THR A 79 2.99 -14.26 -12.07
C THR A 79 3.41 -15.50 -11.28
N GLU A 80 4.46 -15.36 -10.48
CA GLU A 80 5.07 -16.46 -9.75
C GLU A 80 4.24 -16.84 -8.51
N THR A 81 3.51 -15.88 -7.93
CA THR A 81 2.47 -16.13 -6.92
C THR A 81 1.29 -16.89 -7.51
N ALA A 82 0.82 -16.51 -8.71
CA ALA A 82 -0.27 -17.22 -9.40
C ALA A 82 0.11 -18.68 -9.64
N ARG A 83 1.30 -18.95 -10.15
CA ARG A 83 1.82 -20.31 -10.39
C ARG A 83 1.84 -21.18 -9.13
N ARG A 84 2.20 -20.61 -7.96
CA ARG A 84 2.17 -21.33 -6.67
C ARG A 84 0.75 -21.68 -6.26
N ILE A 85 -0.16 -20.71 -6.39
CA ILE A 85 -1.58 -20.91 -6.08
C ILE A 85 -2.17 -21.98 -7.00
N GLU A 86 -1.84 -22.01 -8.30
CA GLU A 86 -2.33 -23.06 -9.21
C GLU A 86 -2.00 -24.47 -8.71
N THR A 87 -0.82 -24.66 -8.11
CA THR A 87 -0.35 -25.95 -7.59
C THR A 87 -0.66 -26.19 -6.11
N GLY A 88 -1.33 -25.24 -5.45
CA GLY A 88 -1.54 -25.21 -3.99
C GLY A 88 -0.36 -24.60 -3.23
N LEU A 89 -0.67 -23.71 -2.29
CA LEU A 89 0.33 -22.97 -1.51
C LEU A 89 1.00 -23.85 -0.44
N LYS A 90 2.32 -23.70 -0.30
CA LYS A 90 3.11 -24.29 0.79
C LYS A 90 3.58 -23.20 1.76
N PRO A 91 3.93 -23.55 3.01
CA PRO A 91 4.48 -22.57 3.95
C PRO A 91 5.66 -21.76 3.41
N ALA A 92 6.59 -22.44 2.72
CA ALA A 92 7.77 -21.80 2.12
C ALA A 92 7.41 -20.78 1.01
N ASP A 93 6.25 -20.92 0.36
CA ASP A 93 5.77 -19.94 -0.62
C ASP A 93 5.39 -18.62 0.05
N LEU A 94 4.83 -18.67 1.26
CA LEU A 94 4.49 -17.47 2.02
C LEU A 94 5.72 -16.75 2.57
N ASP A 95 6.78 -17.49 2.89
CA ASP A 95 8.08 -16.89 3.22
C ASP A 95 8.66 -16.17 2.01
N TRP A 96 8.67 -16.83 0.84
CA TRP A 96 9.15 -16.22 -0.40
C TRP A 96 8.33 -14.97 -0.79
N ILE A 97 7.00 -15.02 -0.75
CA ILE A 97 6.12 -13.86 -1.03
C ILE A 97 6.40 -12.73 -0.03
N GLY A 98 6.46 -13.06 1.27
CA GLY A 98 6.69 -12.09 2.33
C GLY A 98 8.02 -11.36 2.17
N SER A 99 9.12 -12.09 1.98
CA SER A 99 10.44 -11.52 1.73
C SER A 99 10.47 -10.69 0.44
N ALA A 100 9.85 -11.19 -0.64
CA ALA A 100 9.80 -10.47 -1.90
C ALA A 100 9.08 -9.11 -1.76
N VAL A 101 7.94 -9.06 -1.07
CA VAL A 101 7.22 -7.79 -0.82
C VAL A 101 8.05 -6.84 0.03
N GLU A 102 8.67 -7.35 1.10
CA GLU A 102 9.47 -6.54 2.01
C GLU A 102 10.69 -5.91 1.31
N SER A 103 11.42 -6.67 0.51
CA SER A 103 12.57 -6.16 -0.25
C SER A 103 12.19 -5.08 -1.28
N ARG A 104 10.94 -5.03 -1.74
CA ARG A 104 10.47 -3.95 -2.64
C ARG A 104 10.10 -2.70 -1.87
N ARG A 105 9.47 -2.86 -0.69
CA ARG A 105 9.25 -1.75 0.24
C ARG A 105 10.58 -1.10 0.63
N GLU A 106 11.57 -1.91 0.99
CA GLU A 106 12.91 -1.45 1.32
C GLU A 106 13.57 -0.73 0.14
N ALA A 107 13.55 -1.32 -1.06
CA ALA A 107 14.12 -0.69 -2.25
C ALA A 107 13.51 0.69 -2.53
N LEU A 108 12.18 0.81 -2.44
CA LEU A 108 11.49 2.09 -2.60
C LEU A 108 11.91 3.11 -1.54
N MET A 109 11.91 2.72 -0.26
CA MET A 109 12.29 3.64 0.82
C MET A 109 13.73 4.11 0.71
N HIS A 110 14.67 3.20 0.42
CA HIS A 110 16.08 3.57 0.20
C HIS A 110 16.24 4.51 -1.01
N TYR A 111 15.48 4.29 -2.08
CA TYR A 111 15.56 5.15 -3.26
C TYR A 111 15.09 6.58 -2.97
N VAL A 112 13.98 6.74 -2.24
CA VAL A 112 13.39 8.07 -1.98
C VAL A 112 13.92 8.76 -0.72
N ALA A 113 14.63 8.04 0.15
CA ALA A 113 15.02 8.53 1.47
C ALA A 113 15.81 9.83 1.43
N THR A 114 16.82 9.92 0.54
CA THR A 114 17.66 11.11 0.43
C THR A 114 16.86 12.34 0.00
N ASP A 115 15.99 12.19 -1.00
CA ASP A 115 15.18 13.30 -1.52
C ASP A 115 14.17 13.79 -0.50
N LEU A 116 13.50 12.86 0.20
CA LEU A 116 12.56 13.16 1.28
C LEU A 116 13.26 13.78 2.48
N ALA A 117 14.41 13.26 2.90
CA ALA A 117 15.19 13.80 4.01
C ALA A 117 15.64 15.23 3.73
N SER A 118 16.15 15.50 2.52
CA SER A 118 16.54 16.83 2.12
C SER A 118 15.36 17.80 2.08
N MET A 119 14.19 17.35 1.59
CA MET A 119 12.97 18.16 1.61
C MET A 119 12.52 18.46 3.05
N LEU A 120 12.39 17.44 3.90
CA LEU A 120 11.97 17.58 5.30
C LEU A 120 12.93 18.47 6.09
N GLY A 121 14.24 18.42 5.79
CA GLY A 121 15.25 19.28 6.39
C GLY A 121 15.08 20.77 6.09
N THR A 122 14.27 21.15 5.11
CA THR A 122 13.96 22.56 4.80
C THR A 122 12.75 23.11 5.56
N MET A 123 12.06 22.29 6.36
CA MET A 123 10.84 22.72 7.04
C MET A 123 11.10 23.83 8.08
N ASP A 124 10.28 24.87 8.03
CA ASP A 124 10.27 25.91 9.06
C ASP A 124 9.37 25.56 10.26
N SER A 125 9.39 26.39 11.31
CA SER A 125 8.60 26.18 12.52
C SER A 125 7.09 26.20 12.28
N SER A 126 6.62 27.00 11.32
CA SER A 126 5.22 27.07 10.92
C SER A 126 4.78 25.74 10.32
N GLN A 127 5.56 25.23 9.35
CA GLN A 127 5.31 23.96 8.68
C GLN A 127 5.36 22.77 9.65
N ILE A 128 6.29 22.77 10.60
CA ILE A 128 6.34 21.77 11.68
C ILE A 128 5.06 21.81 12.53
N GLY A 129 4.53 23.00 12.81
CA GLY A 129 3.25 23.20 13.49
C GLY A 129 2.06 22.63 12.73
N VAL A 130 1.97 22.91 11.42
CA VAL A 130 0.92 22.37 10.54
C VAL A 130 0.96 20.84 10.49
N MET A 131 2.14 20.27 10.27
CA MET A 131 2.36 18.81 10.29
C MET A 131 1.95 18.20 11.65
N GLY A 132 2.31 18.85 12.75
CA GLY A 132 1.93 18.42 14.10
C GLY A 132 0.41 18.43 14.33
N ALA A 133 -0.30 19.47 13.87
CA ALA A 133 -1.74 19.57 13.93
C ALA A 133 -2.43 18.48 13.07
N LYS A 134 -1.89 18.22 11.88
CA LYS A 134 -2.35 17.13 11.00
C LYS A 134 -2.18 15.78 11.68
N PHE A 135 -1.02 15.49 12.28
CA PHE A 135 -0.81 14.28 13.07
C PHE A 135 -1.83 14.16 14.21
N ALA A 136 -2.09 15.22 14.97
CA ALA A 136 -3.06 15.19 16.06
C ALA A 136 -4.49 14.85 15.54
N LYS A 137 -4.91 15.46 14.44
CA LYS A 137 -6.22 15.21 13.80
C LYS A 137 -6.37 13.76 13.34
N GLU A 138 -5.42 13.25 12.55
CA GLU A 138 -5.43 11.86 12.09
C GLU A 138 -5.26 10.88 13.26
N ASN A 139 -4.59 11.31 14.33
CA ASN A 139 -4.45 10.51 15.51
C ASN A 139 -5.77 10.31 16.24
N ALA A 140 -6.51 11.41 16.46
CA ALA A 140 -7.85 11.38 17.06
C ALA A 140 -8.83 10.57 16.22
N LYS A 141 -8.80 10.71 14.89
CA LYS A 141 -9.62 9.91 13.97
C LYS A 141 -9.37 8.40 14.14
N PHE A 142 -8.11 7.99 14.17
CA PHE A 142 -7.76 6.58 14.37
C PHE A 142 -8.26 6.07 15.73
N ARG A 143 -8.14 6.85 16.82
CA ARG A 143 -8.67 6.43 18.14
C ARG A 143 -10.17 6.17 18.05
N LYS A 144 -10.92 7.12 17.49
CA LYS A 144 -12.37 7.00 17.28
C LYS A 144 -12.76 5.78 16.43
N GLU A 145 -11.95 5.41 15.45
CA GLU A 145 -12.27 4.32 14.52
C GLU A 145 -11.78 2.93 14.95
N HIS A 146 -10.85 2.86 15.92
CA HIS A 146 -10.13 1.63 16.27
C HIS A 146 -9.93 1.35 17.76
N LEU A 147 -9.91 2.36 18.63
CA LEU A 147 -9.65 2.22 20.07
C LEU A 147 -10.90 2.52 20.90
N ASP A 148 -11.64 3.56 20.54
CA ASP A 148 -12.81 4.04 21.28
C ASP A 148 -14.12 3.38 20.75
N VAL A 149 -14.00 2.16 20.22
CA VAL A 149 -15.11 1.39 19.63
C VAL A 149 -15.32 0.13 20.46
N ALA A 150 -16.58 -0.21 20.74
CA ALA A 150 -16.92 -1.41 21.49
C ALA A 150 -16.28 -2.67 20.85
N PRO A 151 -15.72 -3.61 21.66
CA PRO A 151 -15.01 -4.79 21.16
C PRO A 151 -15.81 -5.61 20.12
N ASP A 152 -17.09 -5.85 20.37
CA ASP A 152 -17.97 -6.59 19.46
C ASP A 152 -18.13 -5.89 18.10
N THR A 153 -18.17 -4.56 18.11
CA THR A 153 -18.28 -3.76 16.87
C THR A 153 -16.98 -3.82 16.07
N LEU A 154 -15.83 -3.78 16.75
CA LEU A 154 -14.52 -3.95 16.12
C LEU A 154 -14.37 -5.35 15.51
N GLU A 155 -14.78 -6.39 16.21
CA GLU A 155 -14.76 -7.76 15.70
C GLU A 155 -15.62 -7.90 14.44
N LYS A 156 -16.88 -7.46 14.49
CA LYS A 156 -17.79 -7.47 13.33
C LYS A 156 -17.21 -6.71 12.15
N LYS A 157 -16.61 -5.54 12.38
CA LYS A 157 -15.95 -4.73 11.34
C LYS A 157 -14.76 -5.48 10.72
N ARG A 158 -13.93 -6.16 11.53
CA ARG A 158 -12.79 -6.96 11.05
C ARG A 158 -13.23 -8.16 10.23
N VAL A 159 -14.23 -8.92 10.70
CA VAL A 159 -14.79 -10.07 9.97
C VAL A 159 -15.33 -9.61 8.63
N LYS A 160 -16.22 -8.60 8.62
CA LYS A 160 -16.79 -8.05 7.39
C LYS A 160 -15.71 -7.62 6.40
N LYS A 161 -14.73 -6.83 6.83
CA LYS A 161 -13.65 -6.34 5.97
C LYS A 161 -12.74 -7.45 5.45
N THR A 162 -12.53 -8.50 6.24
CA THR A 162 -11.71 -9.65 5.82
C THR A 162 -12.44 -10.47 4.77
N LEU A 163 -13.73 -10.74 4.97
CA LEU A 163 -14.59 -11.42 3.99
C LEU A 163 -14.66 -10.65 2.67
N GLU A 164 -14.96 -9.34 2.72
CA GLU A 164 -14.98 -8.47 1.52
C GLU A 164 -13.66 -8.52 0.74
N ARG A 165 -12.52 -8.51 1.45
CA ARG A 165 -11.19 -8.60 0.83
C ARG A 165 -10.95 -9.96 0.19
N ILE A 166 -11.29 -11.05 0.88
CA ILE A 166 -11.10 -12.38 0.30
C ILE A 166 -11.99 -12.53 -0.92
N GLU A 167 -13.27 -12.12 -0.85
CA GLU A 167 -14.21 -12.20 -1.98
C GLU A 167 -13.79 -11.35 -3.18
N ASP A 168 -13.16 -10.19 -2.96
CA ASP A 168 -12.57 -9.40 -4.05
C ASP A 168 -11.49 -10.19 -4.79
N TRP A 169 -10.71 -11.02 -4.09
CA TRP A 169 -9.61 -11.79 -4.67
C TRP A 169 -10.01 -13.16 -5.20
N THR A 170 -10.95 -13.84 -4.55
CA THR A 170 -11.33 -15.23 -4.86
C THR A 170 -12.67 -15.36 -5.57
N GLY A 171 -13.46 -14.27 -5.63
CA GLY A 171 -14.88 -14.33 -5.91
C GLY A 171 -15.68 -14.75 -4.66
N THR A 172 -17.00 -14.82 -4.81
CA THR A 172 -17.94 -15.11 -3.71
C THR A 172 -17.55 -16.35 -2.91
N LEU A 173 -17.55 -16.23 -1.59
CA LEU A 173 -17.32 -17.35 -0.67
C LEU A 173 -18.63 -18.09 -0.37
N GLU A 174 -18.54 -19.42 -0.26
CA GLU A 174 -19.63 -20.28 0.21
C GLU A 174 -19.89 -20.09 1.72
N PRO A 175 -21.10 -20.40 2.22
CA PRO A 175 -21.44 -20.19 3.64
C PRO A 175 -20.45 -20.83 4.64
N ASN A 176 -20.03 -22.07 4.38
CA ASN A 176 -19.02 -22.78 5.17
C ASN A 176 -17.65 -22.09 5.15
N GLN A 177 -17.22 -21.57 4.00
CA GLN A 177 -15.97 -20.80 3.89
C GLN A 177 -16.06 -19.50 4.70
N LYS A 178 -17.20 -18.79 4.63
CA LYS A 178 -17.43 -17.56 5.42
C LYS A 178 -17.39 -17.82 6.92
N GLU A 179 -18.01 -18.89 7.37
CA GLU A 179 -17.97 -19.32 8.76
C GLU A 179 -16.53 -19.62 9.20
N ARG A 180 -15.78 -20.37 8.39
CA ARG A 180 -14.39 -20.71 8.70
C ARG A 180 -13.49 -19.49 8.78
N VAL A 181 -13.60 -18.56 7.82
CA VAL A 181 -12.88 -17.28 7.86
C VAL A 181 -13.25 -16.47 9.09
N THR A 182 -14.54 -16.45 9.46
CA THR A 182 -14.99 -15.74 10.65
C THR A 182 -14.32 -16.29 11.92
N LEU A 183 -14.24 -17.61 12.07
CA LEU A 183 -13.53 -18.24 13.19
C LEU A 183 -12.03 -17.90 13.21
N MET A 184 -11.37 -17.92 12.05
CA MET A 184 -9.94 -17.56 11.95
C MET A 184 -9.68 -16.09 12.34
N VAL A 185 -10.54 -15.17 11.89
CA VAL A 185 -10.41 -13.73 12.19
C VAL A 185 -10.48 -13.43 13.69
N LYS A 186 -11.29 -14.20 14.44
CA LYS A 186 -11.39 -14.05 15.90
C LYS A 186 -10.08 -14.36 16.64
N ASN A 187 -9.21 -15.17 16.05
CA ASN A 187 -7.93 -15.55 16.64
C ASN A 187 -6.80 -14.52 16.39
N PHE A 188 -7.06 -13.46 15.61
CA PHE A 188 -6.07 -12.41 15.41
C PHE A 188 -5.87 -11.57 16.67
N PRO A 189 -4.61 -11.23 17.02
CA PRO A 189 -4.34 -10.42 18.19
C PRO A 189 -4.87 -8.99 18.01
N GLN A 190 -5.24 -8.36 19.12
CA GLN A 190 -5.64 -6.95 19.14
C GLN A 190 -4.39 -6.06 18.98
N SER A 191 -4.17 -5.53 17.77
CA SER A 191 -2.96 -4.75 17.44
C SER A 191 -3.19 -3.24 17.34
N ALA A 192 -4.42 -2.76 17.50
CA ALA A 192 -4.76 -1.35 17.29
C ALA A 192 -3.98 -0.41 18.24
N GLU A 193 -3.88 -0.78 19.52
CA GLU A 193 -3.15 0.00 20.54
C GLU A 193 -1.65 0.05 20.23
N HIS A 194 -1.04 -1.09 19.92
CA HIS A 194 0.38 -1.16 19.57
C HIS A 194 0.73 -0.34 18.32
N ARG A 195 -0.13 -0.39 17.29
CA ARG A 195 0.00 0.46 16.09
C ARG A 195 -0.15 1.94 16.44
N TYR A 196 -1.05 2.29 17.37
CA TYR A 196 -1.21 3.65 17.85
C TYR A 196 0.04 4.16 18.59
N ILE A 197 0.61 3.34 19.48
CA ILE A 197 1.82 3.69 20.23
C ILE A 197 3.01 3.86 19.28
N HIS A 198 3.21 2.95 18.33
CA HIS A 198 4.32 3.03 17.38
C HIS A 198 4.23 4.26 16.48
N ARG A 199 3.08 4.50 15.84
CA ARG A 199 2.92 5.66 14.96
C ARG A 199 3.13 6.99 15.70
N THR A 200 2.61 7.11 16.94
CA THR A 200 2.73 8.35 17.72
C THR A 200 4.15 8.56 18.24
N THR A 201 4.86 7.48 18.56
CA THR A 201 6.29 7.51 18.89
C THR A 201 7.10 8.00 17.70
N ARG A 202 6.89 7.42 16.51
CA ARG A 202 7.59 7.86 15.29
C ARG A 202 7.33 9.31 14.92
N GLN A 203 6.08 9.77 15.05
CA GLN A 203 5.71 11.18 14.82
C GLN A 203 6.41 12.12 15.81
N ARG A 204 6.51 11.74 17.09
CA ARG A 204 7.23 12.51 18.11
C ARG A 204 8.72 12.59 17.80
N VAL A 205 9.32 11.48 17.36
CA VAL A 205 10.73 11.44 16.93
C VAL A 205 10.94 12.37 15.73
N LEU A 206 10.13 12.27 14.67
CA LEU A 206 10.23 13.16 13.52
C LEU A 206 10.12 14.62 13.93
N ARG A 207 9.10 14.96 14.71
CA ARG A 207 8.90 16.33 15.19
C ARG A 207 10.11 16.83 15.97
N LYS A 208 10.66 16.02 16.88
CA LYS A 208 11.86 16.37 17.65
C LYS A 208 13.08 16.59 16.75
N LEU A 209 13.29 15.73 15.74
CA LEU A 209 14.41 15.90 14.79
C LEU A 209 14.31 17.24 14.06
N LEU A 210 13.11 17.58 13.57
CA LEU A 210 12.87 18.83 12.84
C LEU A 210 12.94 20.08 13.73
N GLU A 211 12.52 19.98 15.00
CA GLU A 211 12.59 21.10 15.97
C GLU A 211 14.01 21.33 16.50
N THR A 212 14.83 20.27 16.63
CA THR A 212 16.21 20.37 17.15
C THR A 212 17.15 21.07 16.17
N LYS A 213 16.89 20.96 14.86
CA LYS A 213 17.69 21.53 13.77
C LYS A 213 19.21 21.36 13.95
N PRO A 214 19.72 20.11 14.06
CA PRO A 214 21.16 19.88 14.06
C PRO A 214 21.78 20.35 12.72
N PRO A 215 23.12 20.37 12.59
CA PRO A 215 23.78 20.65 11.31
C PRO A 215 23.15 19.86 10.17
N LYS A 216 23.01 20.49 9.00
CA LYS A 216 22.19 19.99 7.88
C LYS A 216 22.50 18.54 7.53
N GLU A 217 23.78 18.19 7.43
CA GLU A 217 24.23 16.85 7.06
C GLU A 217 23.79 15.80 8.08
N LYS A 218 23.79 16.17 9.38
CA LYS A 218 23.33 15.30 10.46
C LYS A 218 21.81 15.18 10.46
N LEU A 219 21.07 16.27 10.24
CA LEU A 219 19.62 16.25 10.14
C LEU A 219 19.16 15.33 8.98
N GLU A 220 19.76 15.49 7.80
CA GLU A 220 19.40 14.67 6.64
C GLU A 220 19.74 13.19 6.87
N GLU A 221 20.84 12.86 7.56
CA GLU A 221 21.16 11.48 7.92
C GLU A 221 20.14 10.89 8.90
N ASP A 222 19.80 11.62 9.97
CA ASP A 222 18.82 11.15 10.96
C ASP A 222 17.42 10.99 10.33
N LEU A 223 17.05 11.85 9.39
CA LEU A 223 15.80 11.74 8.62
C LEU A 223 15.82 10.55 7.66
N ARG A 224 16.94 10.28 6.99
CA ARG A 224 17.09 9.07 6.16
C ARG A 224 16.94 7.81 7.00
N GLN A 225 17.64 7.73 8.13
CA GLN A 225 17.53 6.59 9.05
C GLN A 225 16.09 6.45 9.55
N TRP A 226 15.45 7.56 9.93
CA TRP A 226 14.04 7.54 10.30
C TRP A 226 13.18 6.98 9.16
N LEU A 227 13.32 7.43 7.91
CA LEU A 227 12.52 6.94 6.78
C LEU A 227 12.71 5.44 6.50
N VAL A 228 13.95 4.95 6.56
CA VAL A 228 14.30 3.57 6.20
C VAL A 228 13.99 2.59 7.32
N ASP A 229 14.37 2.90 8.56
CA ASP A 229 14.12 2.08 9.75
C ASP A 229 12.68 2.33 10.25
N TRP A 230 11.70 1.83 9.48
CA TRP A 230 10.28 1.98 9.81
C TRP A 230 9.91 1.28 11.12
N GLU A 231 10.62 0.21 11.45
CA GLU A 231 10.39 -0.64 12.62
C GLU A 231 10.93 -0.03 13.92
N SER A 232 11.81 0.97 13.81
CA SER A 232 12.31 1.75 14.94
C SER A 232 11.20 2.21 15.89
N GLY A 233 11.45 2.07 17.19
CA GLY A 233 10.55 2.50 18.26
C GLY A 233 9.39 1.54 18.54
N ARG A 234 9.35 0.33 17.96
CA ARG A 234 8.46 -0.74 18.43
C ARG A 234 8.92 -1.23 19.81
N THR A 235 7.95 -1.55 20.67
CA THR A 235 8.22 -2.20 21.96
C THR A 235 8.31 -3.72 21.77
N VAL A 236 8.96 -4.42 22.70
CA VAL A 236 9.01 -5.90 22.69
C VAL A 236 7.60 -6.51 22.59
N GLU A 237 6.62 -5.93 23.26
CA GLU A 237 5.23 -6.40 23.18
C GLU A 237 4.60 -6.12 21.81
N HIS A 238 4.89 -4.98 21.18
CA HIS A 238 4.44 -4.72 19.81
C HIS A 238 5.05 -5.76 18.85
N ASP A 239 6.36 -6.02 18.94
CA ASP A 239 7.01 -7.03 18.07
C ASP A 239 6.40 -8.42 18.26
N ARG A 240 6.09 -8.79 19.52
CA ARG A 240 5.39 -10.04 19.83
C ARG A 240 4.00 -10.10 19.19
N VAL A 241 3.19 -9.06 19.36
CA VAL A 241 1.82 -8.98 18.79
C VAL A 241 1.87 -8.98 17.25
N TRP A 242 2.84 -8.30 16.66
CA TRP A 242 3.07 -8.30 15.22
C TRP A 242 3.42 -9.70 14.72
N ALA A 243 4.39 -10.38 15.35
CA ALA A 243 4.79 -11.74 14.98
C ALA A 243 3.64 -12.74 15.10
N GLN A 244 2.81 -12.63 16.15
CA GLN A 244 1.59 -13.42 16.29
C GLN A 244 0.60 -13.13 15.16
N GLY A 245 0.37 -11.85 14.82
CA GLY A 245 -0.51 -11.46 13.72
C GLY A 245 -0.04 -12.00 12.36
N VAL A 246 1.26 -11.95 12.08
CA VAL A 246 1.88 -12.51 10.87
C VAL A 246 1.69 -14.03 10.83
N LYS A 247 1.90 -14.73 11.94
CA LYS A 247 1.67 -16.18 12.04
C LYS A 247 0.21 -16.53 11.75
N GLN A 248 -0.75 -15.82 12.36
CA GLN A 248 -2.19 -16.04 12.12
C GLN A 248 -2.59 -15.75 10.67
N LEU A 249 -2.03 -14.70 10.06
CA LEU A 249 -2.26 -14.38 8.65
C LEU A 249 -1.76 -15.50 7.73
N ARG A 250 -0.55 -16.00 7.96
CA ARG A 250 0.02 -17.10 7.17
C ARG A 250 -0.82 -18.36 7.28
N GLN A 251 -1.23 -18.73 8.50
CA GLN A 251 -2.12 -19.87 8.73
C GLN A 251 -3.45 -19.70 7.98
N MET A 252 -4.05 -18.51 8.07
CA MET A 252 -5.31 -18.21 7.38
C MET A 252 -5.17 -18.30 5.86
N ILE A 253 -4.06 -17.83 5.27
CA ILE A 253 -3.83 -17.91 3.82
C ILE A 253 -3.68 -19.37 3.37
N LEU A 254 -2.92 -20.20 4.09
CA LEU A 254 -2.76 -21.62 3.76
C LEU A 254 -4.10 -22.37 3.87
N GLU A 255 -4.85 -22.08 4.92
CA GLU A 255 -6.16 -22.70 5.11
C GLU A 255 -7.16 -22.26 4.04
N LEU A 256 -7.20 -20.96 3.71
CA LEU A 256 -7.99 -20.45 2.59
C LEU A 256 -7.66 -21.17 1.30
N ASP A 257 -6.37 -21.35 0.99
CA ASP A 257 -5.91 -22.06 -0.20
C ASP A 257 -6.47 -23.48 -0.29
N THR A 258 -6.51 -24.22 0.82
CA THR A 258 -7.09 -25.58 0.84
C THR A 258 -8.60 -25.62 0.60
N MET A 259 -9.31 -24.53 0.91
CA MET A 259 -10.76 -24.44 0.78
C MET A 259 -11.21 -23.88 -0.57
N LEU A 260 -10.30 -23.35 -1.40
CA LEU A 260 -10.68 -22.75 -2.68
C LEU A 260 -11.26 -23.80 -3.63
N THR A 261 -12.45 -23.52 -4.15
CA THR A 261 -13.01 -24.29 -5.28
C THR A 261 -12.16 -24.06 -6.54
N PRO A 262 -12.22 -24.95 -7.55
CA PRO A 262 -11.52 -24.74 -8.82
C PRO A 262 -11.85 -23.40 -9.48
N LYS A 263 -13.11 -22.95 -9.37
CA LYS A 263 -13.57 -21.65 -9.90
C LYS A 263 -12.93 -20.48 -9.15
N GLN A 264 -12.86 -20.54 -7.82
CA GLN A 264 -12.25 -19.48 -7.01
C GLN A 264 -10.73 -19.41 -7.21
N ARG A 265 -10.07 -20.58 -7.31
CA ARG A 265 -8.64 -20.65 -7.62
C ARG A 265 -8.33 -20.05 -9.00
N LEU A 266 -9.15 -20.36 -10.01
CA LEU A 266 -9.04 -19.76 -11.34
C LEU A 266 -9.25 -18.23 -11.30
N HIS A 267 -10.24 -17.74 -10.54
CA HIS A 267 -10.48 -16.31 -10.41
C HIS A 267 -9.28 -15.57 -9.78
N LEU A 268 -8.74 -16.11 -8.68
CA LEU A 268 -7.58 -15.56 -7.99
C LEU A 268 -6.34 -15.48 -8.89
N THR A 269 -6.04 -16.56 -9.60
CA THR A 269 -4.88 -16.64 -10.51
C THR A 269 -5.04 -15.72 -11.71
N GLN A 270 -6.24 -15.65 -12.32
CA GLN A 270 -6.54 -14.70 -13.39
C GLN A 270 -6.39 -13.24 -12.93
N LYS A 271 -6.84 -12.92 -11.71
CA LYS A 271 -6.68 -11.58 -11.14
C LYS A 271 -5.20 -11.22 -10.99
N LEU A 272 -4.38 -12.12 -10.44
CA LEU A 272 -2.92 -11.93 -10.34
C LEU A 272 -2.26 -11.73 -11.71
N HIS A 273 -2.63 -12.52 -12.72
CA HIS A 273 -2.12 -12.34 -14.08
C HIS A 273 -2.55 -11.01 -14.70
N SER A 274 -3.75 -10.51 -14.39
CA SER A 274 -4.19 -9.18 -14.81
C SER A 274 -3.30 -8.09 -14.22
N TYR A 275 -3.00 -8.15 -12.92
CA TYR A 275 -2.04 -7.24 -12.28
C TYR A 275 -0.65 -7.34 -12.93
N ALA A 276 -0.16 -8.55 -13.19
CA ALA A 276 1.13 -8.75 -13.85
C ALA A 276 1.19 -8.11 -15.24
N LYS A 277 0.11 -8.25 -16.02
CA LYS A 277 -0.04 -7.62 -17.32
C LYS A 277 -0.04 -6.09 -17.20
N ASP A 278 -0.81 -5.55 -16.25
CA ASP A 278 -0.89 -4.10 -16.03
C ASP A 278 0.48 -3.52 -15.65
N PHE A 279 1.21 -4.16 -14.73
CA PHE A 279 2.56 -3.75 -14.35
C PHE A 279 3.55 -3.83 -15.52
N THR A 280 3.42 -4.85 -16.38
CA THR A 280 4.24 -4.98 -17.59
C THR A 280 3.93 -3.91 -18.65
N ILE A 281 2.66 -3.52 -18.79
CA ILE A 281 2.25 -2.43 -19.69
C ILE A 281 2.79 -1.11 -19.16
N LEU A 282 2.62 -0.86 -17.86
CA LEU A 282 3.07 0.35 -17.20
C LEU A 282 4.60 0.48 -17.26
N SER A 283 5.38 -0.59 -17.11
CA SER A 283 6.84 -0.51 -17.12
C SER A 283 7.46 -0.08 -18.45
N LYS A 284 6.71 -0.21 -19.56
CA LYS A 284 7.17 0.09 -20.92
C LYS A 284 6.88 1.53 -21.38
N ARG A 285 6.18 2.34 -20.56
CA ARG A 285 5.75 3.71 -20.89
C ARG A 285 6.65 4.78 -20.31
#